data_AF-A0A9D6L480-F1
#
_entry.id   AF-A0A9D6L480-F1
#
_cell.length_a   1.000
_cell.length_b   1.000
_cell.length_c   1.000
_cell.angle_alpha   90.00
_cell.angle_beta   90.00
_cell.angle_gamma   90.00
#
_symmetry.space_group_name_H-M   'P 1'
#
loop_
_entity.id
_entity.type
_entity.pdbx_description
1 polymer ?
#
loop_
_entity_poly.entity_id
_entity_poly.type
_entity_poly.pdbx_seq_one_letter_code
_entity_poly.pdbx_strand_id
1 'polypeptide(L)'
;MQTNYDKGIDFSSCKRYGWGKNYLITRQFPEDQARIDKAIVDAINRQLQAKGLVRDEEHLDFVVLYEGGGLSNIQTGGRMDFSNPRGPAWTYSSDSLGGSSLDVWASVMGHLQVLVVDAKSNTVVWKSHVSKKYREPNKALANAEKEADQLIKKALKDFPPKRR
;
A
#
# COMPACT_ATOMS: atom_id res chain seq x y z
N MET A 1 2.99 4.71 -9.66
CA MET A 1 4.10 4.96 -8.72
C MET A 1 4.68 6.28 -9.09
N GLN A 2 4.76 7.21 -8.15
CA GLN A 2 5.34 8.52 -8.35
C GLN A 2 6.40 8.72 -7.27
N THR A 3 7.59 9.15 -7.67
CA THR A 3 8.72 9.42 -6.78
C THR A 3 9.14 10.87 -6.98
N ASN A 4 9.35 11.61 -5.89
CA ASN A 4 9.86 12.98 -5.93
C ASN A 4 10.99 13.12 -4.90
N TYR A 5 12.04 13.86 -5.23
CA TYR A 5 13.20 14.05 -4.35
C TYR A 5 13.87 15.40 -4.58
N ASP A 6 14.52 15.91 -3.53
CA ASP A 6 15.32 17.14 -3.59
C ASP A 6 16.68 16.84 -4.23
N LYS A 7 17.02 17.58 -5.30
CA LYS A 7 18.28 17.43 -6.04
C LYS A 7 19.48 18.04 -5.31
N GLY A 8 19.26 18.89 -4.30
CA GLY A 8 20.31 19.50 -3.50
C GLY A 8 20.90 18.58 -2.44
N ILE A 9 20.29 17.42 -2.18
CA ILE A 9 20.69 16.52 -1.10
C ILE A 9 21.62 15.42 -1.60
N ASP A 10 22.74 15.24 -0.91
CA ASP A 10 23.67 14.15 -1.16
C ASP A 10 23.29 12.88 -0.39
N PHE A 11 22.39 12.10 -0.98
CA PHE A 11 21.96 10.80 -0.44
C PHE A 11 23.09 9.77 -0.29
N SER A 12 24.28 9.99 -0.88
CA SER A 12 25.40 9.06 -0.72
C SER A 12 26.07 9.15 0.66
N SER A 13 25.89 10.29 1.34
CA SER A 13 26.40 10.52 2.69
C SER A 13 25.46 10.01 3.79
N CYS A 14 24.19 9.80 3.46
CA CYS A 14 23.14 9.38 4.38
C CYS A 14 23.14 7.86 4.57
N LYS A 15 23.52 7.37 5.75
CA LYS A 15 23.62 5.92 6.03
C LYS A 15 22.72 5.47 7.16
N ARG A 16 22.35 6.37 8.07
CA ARG A 16 21.63 6.04 9.29
C ARG A 16 20.21 6.57 9.26
N TYR A 17 19.26 5.71 9.64
CA TYR A 17 17.86 6.06 9.65
C TYR A 17 17.17 5.74 10.96
N GLY A 18 16.24 6.61 11.35
CA GLY A 18 15.31 6.41 12.45
C GLY A 18 13.87 6.40 11.98
N TRP A 19 12.94 6.10 12.89
CA TRP A 19 11.51 6.10 12.60
C TRP A 19 10.82 7.38 13.07
N GLY A 20 10.01 7.95 12.18
CA GLY A 20 9.07 9.01 12.50
C GLY A 20 7.71 8.48 12.90
N LYS A 21 6.75 9.39 13.07
CA LYS A 21 5.37 9.02 13.36
C LYS A 21 4.68 8.53 12.09
N ASN A 22 4.22 7.27 12.11
CA ASN A 22 3.49 6.65 11.01
C ASN A 22 1.99 6.88 11.13
N TYR A 23 1.30 6.91 10.00
CA TYR A 23 -0.15 7.06 9.94
C TYR A 23 -0.78 5.98 9.06
N LEU A 24 -1.62 5.14 9.65
CA LEU A 24 -2.34 4.07 8.96
C LEU A 24 -3.85 4.26 9.17
N ILE A 25 -4.56 4.62 8.10
CA ILE A 25 -6.01 4.87 8.13
C ILE A 25 -6.72 3.72 7.40
N THR A 26 -7.32 2.81 8.16
CA THR A 26 -8.08 1.68 7.60
C THR A 26 -9.41 1.48 8.32
N ARG A 27 -10.27 0.64 7.73
CA ARG A 27 -11.51 0.16 8.36
C ARG A 27 -11.36 -1.23 9.01
N GLN A 28 -10.13 -1.72 9.17
CA GLN A 28 -9.86 -3.02 9.77
C GLN A 28 -9.94 -2.96 11.29
N PHE A 29 -10.08 -4.12 11.94
CA PHE A 29 -9.99 -4.21 13.40
C PHE A 29 -8.59 -3.80 13.89
N PRO A 30 -8.45 -3.31 15.14
CA PRO A 30 -7.17 -2.83 15.67
C PRO A 30 -6.03 -3.85 15.57
N GLU A 31 -6.31 -5.14 15.76
CA GLU A 31 -5.35 -6.24 15.66
C GLU A 31 -4.80 -6.39 14.24
N ASP A 32 -5.68 -6.33 13.24
CA ASP A 32 -5.32 -6.36 11.83
C ASP A 32 -4.55 -5.10 11.41
N GLN A 33 -4.90 -3.93 11.97
CA GLN A 33 -4.15 -2.70 11.76
C GLN A 33 -2.73 -2.81 12.28
N ALA A 34 -2.54 -3.31 13.50
CA ALA A 34 -1.23 -3.53 14.10
C ALA A 34 -0.41 -4.55 13.28
N ARG A 35 -1.06 -5.60 12.76
CA ARG A 35 -0.41 -6.59 11.88
C ARG A 35 0.04 -5.97 10.56
N ILE A 36 -0.78 -5.13 9.94
CA ILE A 36 -0.44 -4.41 8.71
C ILE A 36 0.70 -3.41 8.96
N ASP A 37 0.62 -2.63 10.03
CA ASP A 37 1.66 -1.67 10.43
C ASP A 37 3.02 -2.37 10.58
N LYS A 38 3.06 -3.45 11.39
CA LYS A 38 4.26 -4.25 11.60
C LYS A 38 4.81 -4.79 10.28
N ALA A 39 3.96 -5.35 9.42
CA ALA A 39 4.37 -5.87 8.11
C ALA A 39 5.00 -4.79 7.21
N ILE A 40 4.47 -3.56 7.23
CA ILE A 40 5.01 -2.42 6.49
C ILE A 40 6.36 -2.00 7.06
N VAL A 41 6.46 -1.82 8.38
CA VAL A 41 7.69 -1.42 9.08
C VAL A 41 8.81 -2.45 8.83
N ASP A 42 8.52 -3.74 8.99
CA ASP A 42 9.49 -4.82 8.78
C ASP A 42 9.94 -4.90 7.31
N ALA A 43 9.03 -4.70 6.36
CA ALA A 43 9.36 -4.64 4.94
C ALA A 43 10.25 -3.44 4.61
N ILE A 44 9.96 -2.25 5.13
CA ILE A 44 10.79 -1.04 4.95
C ILE A 44 12.18 -1.28 5.53
N ASN A 45 12.28 -1.77 6.77
CA ASN A 45 13.55 -2.06 7.40
C ASN A 45 14.39 -3.04 6.55
N ARG A 46 13.82 -4.15 6.12
CA ARG A 46 14.51 -5.13 5.27
C ARG A 46 15.01 -4.53 3.97
N GLN A 47 14.19 -3.72 3.29
CA GLN A 47 14.59 -3.10 2.01
C GLN A 47 15.66 -2.01 2.19
N LEU A 48 15.61 -1.22 3.27
CA LEU A 48 16.63 -0.20 3.56
C LEU A 48 17.95 -0.85 3.97
N GLN A 49 17.91 -1.87 4.84
CA GLN A 49 19.08 -2.63 5.26
C GLN A 49 19.73 -3.37 4.08
N ALA A 50 18.93 -3.94 3.18
CA ALA A 50 19.44 -4.54 1.93
C ALA A 50 20.14 -3.53 1.01
N LYS A 51 19.90 -2.23 1.19
CA LYS A 51 20.59 -1.14 0.48
C LYS A 51 21.80 -0.59 1.26
N GLY A 52 22.17 -1.22 2.38
CA GLY A 52 23.32 -0.84 3.21
C GLY A 52 23.04 0.27 4.23
N LEU A 53 21.77 0.61 4.46
CA LEU A 53 21.37 1.60 5.47
C LEU A 53 21.23 0.93 6.83
N VAL A 54 21.60 1.64 7.89
CA VAL A 54 21.59 1.13 9.26
C VAL A 54 20.52 1.86 10.06
N ARG A 55 19.74 1.13 10.85
CA ARG A 55 18.80 1.73 11.79
C ARG A 55 19.57 2.25 13.00
N ASP A 56 19.43 3.52 13.31
CA ASP A 56 20.05 4.20 14.45
C ASP A 56 19.12 5.34 14.88
N GLU A 57 18.47 5.20 16.04
CA GLU A 57 17.52 6.20 16.54
C GLU A 57 18.22 7.37 17.25
N GLU A 58 19.51 7.22 17.60
CA GLU A 58 20.28 8.24 18.33
C GLU A 58 21.09 9.14 17.39
N HIS A 59 21.62 8.56 16.32
CA HIS A 59 22.45 9.25 15.34
C HIS A 59 21.89 9.11 13.92
N LEU A 60 20.66 9.56 13.72
CA LEU A 60 19.96 9.51 12.45
C LEU A 60 20.43 10.60 11.46
N ASP A 61 20.67 10.21 10.21
CA ASP A 61 20.86 11.13 9.09
C ASP A 61 19.50 11.52 8.47
N PHE A 62 18.53 10.59 8.51
CA PHE A 62 17.18 10.81 8.03
C PHE A 62 16.15 10.04 8.85
N VAL A 63 14.94 10.57 8.87
CA VAL A 63 13.77 9.95 9.48
C VAL A 63 12.91 9.35 8.39
N VAL A 64 12.56 8.09 8.55
CA VAL A 64 11.62 7.39 7.66
C VAL A 64 10.26 7.36 8.34
N LEU A 65 9.22 7.72 7.59
CA LEU A 65 7.84 7.54 8.02
C LEU A 65 6.98 7.13 6.84
N TYR A 66 5.84 6.53 7.14
CA TYR A 66 4.89 6.13 6.11
C TYR A 66 3.48 6.63 6.43
N GLU A 67 2.74 6.88 5.37
CA GLU A 67 1.32 7.18 5.39
C GLU A 67 0.60 6.16 4.51
N GLY A 68 -0.35 5.42 5.08
CA GLY A 68 -1.02 4.33 4.40
C GLY A 68 -2.51 4.28 4.67
N GLY A 69 -3.27 3.68 3.77
CA GLY A 69 -4.69 3.47 3.98
C GLY A 69 -5.38 2.62 2.93
N GLY A 70 -6.59 2.20 3.24
CA GLY A 70 -7.39 1.32 2.37
C GLY A 70 -8.77 1.90 2.08
N LEU A 71 -9.10 2.11 0.81
CA LEU A 71 -10.43 2.49 0.36
C LEU A 71 -11.17 1.25 -0.14
N SER A 72 -12.21 0.84 0.57
CA SER A 72 -13.05 -0.30 0.18
C SER A 72 -14.02 0.11 -0.92
N ASN A 73 -14.16 -0.73 -1.93
CA ASN A 73 -15.12 -0.59 -3.02
C ASN A 73 -15.94 -1.88 -3.13
N ILE A 74 -17.27 -1.75 -3.03
CA ILE A 74 -18.23 -2.84 -3.19
C ILE A 74 -18.88 -2.62 -4.55
N GLN A 75 -18.71 -3.59 -5.44
CA GLN A 75 -19.39 -3.61 -6.74
C GLN A 75 -20.46 -4.69 -6.70
N THR A 76 -21.69 -4.32 -7.09
CA THR A 76 -22.81 -5.25 -7.28
C THR A 76 -23.08 -5.38 -8.77
N GLY A 77 -23.11 -6.62 -9.27
CA GLY A 77 -23.48 -6.92 -10.65
C GLY A 77 -24.50 -8.04 -10.69
N GLY A 78 -25.57 -7.86 -11.46
CA GLY A 78 -26.45 -8.98 -11.80
C GLY A 78 -25.72 -9.93 -12.74
N ARG A 79 -25.86 -11.24 -12.56
CA ARG A 79 -25.36 -12.21 -13.54
C ARG A 79 -26.07 -11.99 -14.88
N MET A 80 -25.32 -11.61 -15.91
CA MET A 80 -25.85 -11.61 -17.28
C MET A 80 -25.98 -13.06 -17.75
N ASP A 81 -27.19 -13.47 -18.11
CA ASP A 81 -27.46 -14.74 -18.76
C ASP A 81 -26.99 -14.66 -20.22
N PHE A 82 -25.85 -15.30 -20.52
CA PHE A 82 -25.28 -15.40 -21.87
C PHE A 82 -25.92 -16.51 -22.71
N SER A 83 -26.87 -17.28 -22.16
CA SER A 83 -27.57 -18.35 -22.90
C SER A 83 -28.67 -17.83 -23.82
N ASN A 84 -29.05 -16.54 -23.73
CA ASN A 84 -30.05 -15.93 -24.59
C ASN A 84 -29.40 -15.27 -25.84
N PRO A 85 -29.56 -15.84 -27.05
CA PRO A 85 -28.96 -15.32 -28.28
C PRO A 85 -29.56 -13.98 -28.76
N ARG A 86 -30.55 -13.41 -28.06
CA ARG A 86 -31.21 -12.14 -28.41
C ARG A 86 -30.79 -10.93 -27.56
N GLY A 87 -29.72 -11.07 -26.76
CA GLY A 87 -29.19 -10.00 -25.90
C GLY A 87 -29.67 -10.08 -24.45
N PRO A 88 -29.11 -9.25 -23.54
CA PRO A 88 -29.38 -9.35 -22.11
C PRO A 88 -30.84 -9.02 -21.82
N ALA A 89 -31.64 -10.05 -21.55
CA ALA A 89 -33.02 -9.91 -21.12
C ALA A 89 -33.06 -9.80 -19.60
N TRP A 90 -33.61 -8.69 -19.10
CA TRP A 90 -33.98 -8.58 -17.69
C TRP A 90 -35.27 -9.38 -17.47
N THR A 91 -35.16 -10.68 -17.17
CA THR A 91 -36.31 -11.51 -16.85
C THR A 91 -36.79 -11.19 -15.43
N TYR A 92 -37.80 -10.31 -15.33
CA TYR A 92 -38.65 -10.23 -14.14
C TYR A 92 -39.78 -11.27 -14.31
N SER A 93 -39.59 -12.48 -13.78
CA SER A 93 -40.70 -13.44 -13.63
C SER A 93 -41.25 -13.34 -12.22
N SER A 94 -42.54 -13.03 -12.09
CA SER A 94 -43.26 -12.84 -10.83
C SER A 94 -43.47 -14.12 -10.01
N ASP A 95 -43.12 -15.30 -10.51
CA ASP A 95 -43.54 -16.57 -9.92
C ASP A 95 -42.40 -17.55 -9.62
N SER A 96 -41.18 -17.05 -9.42
CA SER A 96 -40.12 -17.85 -8.81
C SER A 96 -39.48 -17.09 -7.65
N LEU A 97 -39.37 -17.74 -6.50
CA LEU A 97 -38.41 -17.41 -5.44
C LEU A 97 -36.94 -17.68 -5.92
N GLY A 98 -36.67 -17.55 -7.21
CA GLY A 98 -35.35 -17.61 -7.82
C GLY A 98 -34.73 -16.23 -7.75
N GLY A 99 -34.20 -15.88 -6.59
CA GLY A 99 -33.43 -14.66 -6.42
C GLY A 99 -32.31 -14.63 -7.46
N SER A 100 -32.33 -13.63 -8.35
CA SER A 100 -31.20 -13.31 -9.22
C SER A 100 -29.96 -13.27 -8.34
N SER A 101 -29.03 -14.20 -8.56
CA SER A 101 -27.81 -14.25 -7.77
C SER A 101 -27.04 -12.96 -8.02
N LEU A 102 -27.05 -12.06 -7.04
CA LEU A 102 -26.20 -10.89 -7.02
C LEU A 102 -24.79 -11.38 -6.74
N ASP A 103 -23.89 -11.25 -7.72
CA ASP A 103 -22.48 -11.39 -7.43
C ASP A 103 -22.00 -10.07 -6.81
N VAL A 104 -21.60 -10.16 -5.53
CA VAL A 104 -21.03 -9.03 -4.78
C VAL A 104 -19.52 -9.22 -4.74
N TRP A 105 -18.78 -8.29 -5.33
CA TRP A 105 -17.32 -8.29 -5.30
C TRP A 105 -16.85 -7.15 -4.40
N ALA A 106 -16.22 -7.49 -3.28
CA ALA A 106 -15.53 -6.53 -2.43
C ALA A 106 -14.06 -6.42 -2.84
N SER A 107 -13.59 -5.21 -3.11
CA SER A 107 -12.18 -4.94 -3.36
C SER A 107 -11.68 -3.79 -2.49
N VAL A 108 -10.39 -3.76 -2.19
CA VAL A 108 -9.77 -2.67 -1.44
C VAL A 108 -8.67 -2.04 -2.28
N MET A 109 -8.70 -0.73 -2.48
CA MET A 109 -7.56 0.01 -3.01
C MET A 109 -6.67 0.43 -1.85
N GLY A 110 -5.51 -0.22 -1.73
CA GLY A 110 -4.48 0.20 -0.79
C GLY A 110 -3.63 1.33 -1.38
N HIS A 111 -3.40 2.36 -0.59
CA HIS A 111 -2.47 3.45 -0.85
C HIS A 111 -1.37 3.40 0.21
N LEU A 112 -0.14 3.62 -0.24
CA LEU A 112 1.00 3.75 0.65
C LEU A 112 1.95 4.81 0.09
N GLN A 113 2.31 5.73 0.96
CA GLN A 113 3.32 6.74 0.73
C GLN A 113 4.44 6.54 1.75
N VAL A 114 5.68 6.46 1.26
CA VAL A 114 6.88 6.44 2.09
C VAL A 114 7.56 7.80 1.96
N LEU A 115 7.91 8.37 3.10
CA LEU A 115 8.51 9.69 3.25
C LEU A 115 9.88 9.53 3.92
N VAL A 116 10.87 10.23 3.39
CA VAL A 116 12.20 10.35 3.98
C VAL A 116 12.44 11.83 4.26
N VAL A 117 12.68 12.13 5.51
CA VAL A 117 12.89 13.48 6.05
C VAL A 117 14.34 13.62 6.44
N ASP A 118 15.03 14.66 5.97
CA ASP A 118 16.39 14.94 6.41
C ASP A 118 16.39 15.39 7.88
N ALA A 119 17.22 14.76 8.70
CA ALA A 119 17.23 14.97 10.13
C ALA A 119 17.68 16.39 10.53
N LYS A 120 18.52 17.02 9.71
CA LYS A 120 19.11 18.33 9.98
C LYS A 120 18.14 19.46 9.68
N SER A 121 17.48 19.39 8.53
CA SER A 121 16.56 20.42 8.04
C SER A 121 15.10 20.16 8.44
N ASN A 122 14.77 18.94 8.87
CA ASN A 122 13.40 18.49 9.12
C ASN A 122 12.48 18.69 7.89
N THR A 123 13.03 18.54 6.68
CA THR A 123 12.28 18.66 5.43
C THR A 123 12.18 17.33 4.71
N VAL A 124 11.06 17.11 4.00
CA VAL A 124 10.88 15.91 3.16
C VAL A 124 11.79 16.01 1.95
N VAL A 125 12.84 15.19 1.94
CA VAL A 125 13.84 15.17 0.86
C VAL A 125 13.56 14.09 -0.17
N TRP A 126 12.78 13.07 0.18
CA TRP A 126 12.33 12.04 -0.76
C TRP A 126 10.95 11.52 -0.39
N LYS A 127 10.13 11.22 -1.39
CA LYS A 127 8.83 10.58 -1.22
C LYS A 127 8.50 9.64 -2.37
N SER A 128 7.81 8.55 -2.06
CA SER A 128 7.28 7.62 -3.06
C SER A 128 5.86 7.23 -2.73
N HIS A 129 4.99 7.28 -3.74
CA HIS A 129 3.60 6.85 -3.66
C HIS A 129 3.40 5.59 -4.47
N VAL A 130 2.82 4.56 -3.85
CA VAL A 130 2.36 3.33 -4.51
C VAL A 130 0.92 3.00 -4.13
N SER A 131 0.21 2.38 -5.05
CA SER A 131 -1.14 1.87 -4.81
C SER A 131 -1.30 0.49 -5.44
N LYS A 132 -2.19 -0.32 -4.83
CA LYS A 132 -2.52 -1.67 -5.30
C LYS A 132 -3.99 -1.97 -5.00
N LYS A 133 -4.70 -2.49 -6.00
CA LYS A 133 -6.06 -3.00 -5.84
C LYS A 133 -6.01 -4.47 -5.41
N TYR A 134 -6.61 -4.77 -4.26
CA TYR A 134 -6.80 -6.11 -3.74
C TYR A 134 -8.21 -6.59 -4.09
N ARG A 135 -8.29 -7.62 -4.95
CA ARG A 135 -9.57 -8.27 -5.33
C ARG A 135 -10.03 -9.31 -4.31
N GLU A 136 -9.11 -9.83 -3.51
CA GLU A 136 -9.37 -10.78 -2.42
C GLU A 136 -8.81 -10.19 -1.10
N PRO A 137 -9.50 -9.22 -0.46
CA PRO A 137 -8.94 -8.48 0.69
C PRO A 137 -8.56 -9.38 1.87
N ASN A 138 -9.37 -10.40 2.18
CA ASN A 138 -9.10 -11.32 3.29
C ASN A 138 -7.82 -12.14 3.05
N LYS A 139 -7.59 -12.55 1.80
CA LYS A 139 -6.37 -13.26 1.41
C LYS A 139 -5.15 -12.34 1.45
N ALA A 140 -5.32 -11.08 1.04
CA ALA A 140 -4.25 -10.08 1.16
C ALA A 140 -3.86 -9.84 2.62
N LEU A 141 -4.84 -9.74 3.52
CA LEU A 141 -4.62 -9.61 4.97
C LEU A 141 -3.92 -10.85 5.56
N ALA A 142 -4.37 -12.05 5.19
CA ALA A 142 -3.72 -13.29 5.61
C ALA A 142 -2.25 -13.36 5.17
N ASN A 143 -1.90 -12.74 4.04
CA ASN A 143 -0.56 -12.67 3.47
C ASN A 143 0.10 -11.28 3.62
N ALA A 144 -0.26 -10.50 4.65
CA ALA A 144 0.13 -9.10 4.80
C ALA A 144 1.64 -8.85 4.66
N GLU A 145 2.48 -9.72 5.21
CA GLU A 145 3.96 -9.62 5.11
C GLU A 145 4.45 -9.66 3.67
N LYS A 146 3.99 -10.64 2.90
CA LYS A 146 4.36 -10.82 1.49
C LYS A 146 3.84 -9.66 0.63
N GLU A 147 2.61 -9.21 0.91
CA GLU A 147 2.00 -8.09 0.20
C GLU A 147 2.74 -6.78 0.49
N ALA A 148 3.10 -6.54 1.76
CA ALA A 148 3.91 -5.41 2.18
C ALA A 148 5.29 -5.45 1.50
N ASP A 149 5.99 -6.58 1.52
CA ASP A 149 7.30 -6.72 0.86
C ASP A 149 7.27 -6.34 -0.62
N GLN A 150 6.29 -6.83 -1.36
CA GLN A 150 6.15 -6.51 -2.78
C GLN A 150 5.89 -5.02 -2.99
N LEU A 151 5.03 -4.43 -2.16
CA LEU A 151 4.65 -3.03 -2.26
C LEU A 151 5.80 -2.10 -1.90
N ILE A 152 6.52 -2.39 -0.81
CA ILE A 152 7.68 -1.62 -0.35
C ILE A 152 8.86 -1.76 -1.30
N LYS A 153 9.15 -2.97 -1.80
CA LYS A 153 10.19 -3.18 -2.82
C LYS A 153 9.93 -2.33 -4.06
N LYS A 154 8.66 -2.17 -4.44
CA LYS A 154 8.26 -1.27 -5.53
C LYS A 154 8.45 0.20 -5.14
N ALA A 155 7.98 0.60 -3.95
CA ALA A 155 8.08 1.98 -3.46
C ALA A 155 9.53 2.47 -3.35
N LEU A 156 10.43 1.64 -2.82
CA LEU A 156 11.84 1.93 -2.56
C LEU A 156 12.77 1.52 -3.72
N LYS A 157 12.23 1.16 -4.89
CA LYS A 157 13.04 0.69 -6.02
C LYS A 157 14.14 1.69 -6.40
N ASP A 158 13.76 2.97 -6.47
CA ASP A 158 14.63 4.07 -6.91
C ASP A 158 15.26 4.85 -5.74
N PHE A 159 15.16 4.32 -4.52
CA PHE A 159 15.81 4.89 -3.34
C PHE A 159 17.10 4.11 -3.00
N PRO A 160 18.19 4.76 -2.58
CA PRO A 160 18.42 6.20 -2.70
C PRO A 160 18.51 6.61 -4.19
N PRO A 161 18.03 7.81 -4.57
CA PRO A 161 18.15 8.28 -5.94
C PRO A 161 19.63 8.44 -6.29
N LYS A 162 20.03 7.90 -7.46
CA LYS A 162 21.39 8.13 -7.98
C LYS A 162 21.51 9.59 -8.38
N ARG A 163 22.63 10.24 -8.01
CA ARG A 163 22.99 11.56 -8.57
C ARG A 163 22.87 11.51 -10.10
N ARG A 164 22.15 12.47 -10.68
CA ARG A 164 22.29 12.84 -12.08
C ARG A 164 23.17 14.07 -12.15
#